data_AF-A0AAN1CXV2-F1
#
_entry.id   AF-A0AAN1CXV2-F1
#
_cell.length_a   1.000
_cell.length_b   1.000
_cell.length_c   1.000
_cell.angle_alpha   90.00
_cell.angle_beta   90.00
_cell.angle_gamma   90.00
#
_symmetry.space_group_name_H-M   'P 1'
#
loop_
_entity.id
_entity.type
_entity.pdbx_description
1 polymer ?
#
loop_
_entity_poly.entity_id
_entity_poly.type
_entity_poly.pdbx_seq_one_letter_code
_entity_poly.pdbx_strand_id
1 'polypeptide(L)'
;MRAGLMLFTLVAGLATSSISYADSAESRCDIYKAGDDNAEKMIACTFSQRSGYITINRSDGVVHELSPKGDTPGEFTDQNSNMVYRQSDLGDQGLIFRFPEESVYVYWNTDALNPDANNATSPFSTDDYDATTLLRCRAEGQEDFGTCPAGILRMEDNQASIVVQSPAGEQFTINFMSDYVNATNREVKADLEGDTWTVVINGKEVYQVPLAAIEGG
;
A
#
# COMPACT_ATOMS: atom_id res chain seq x y z
N MET A 1 -22.95 -16.60 75.44
CA MET A 1 -23.28 -15.82 74.23
C MET A 1 -22.25 -14.71 74.10
N ARG A 2 -21.34 -14.79 73.11
CA ARG A 2 -20.42 -13.71 72.76
C ARG A 2 -20.53 -13.52 71.25
N ALA A 3 -21.05 -12.36 70.86
CA ALA A 3 -21.29 -11.97 69.48
C ALA A 3 -19.95 -11.75 68.76
N GLY A 4 -19.75 -12.45 67.64
CA GLY A 4 -18.62 -12.26 66.74
C GLY A 4 -18.96 -11.24 65.67
N LEU A 5 -18.18 -10.16 65.64
CA LEU A 5 -18.20 -9.06 64.68
C LEU A 5 -17.70 -9.55 63.30
N MET A 6 -18.56 -9.57 62.27
CA MET A 6 -18.15 -9.80 60.88
C MET A 6 -17.77 -8.48 60.22
N LEU A 7 -16.50 -8.35 59.84
CA LEU A 7 -15.94 -7.22 59.10
C LEU A 7 -16.07 -7.53 57.59
N PHE A 8 -16.90 -6.77 56.87
CA PHE A 8 -17.04 -6.84 55.41
C PHE A 8 -15.92 -6.02 54.76
N THR A 9 -14.95 -6.67 54.14
CA THR A 9 -13.89 -6.02 53.37
C THR A 9 -14.40 -5.74 51.95
N LEU A 10 -14.58 -4.46 51.62
CA LEU A 10 -14.94 -3.98 50.29
C LEU A 10 -13.70 -4.05 49.38
N VAL A 11 -13.67 -5.01 48.45
CA VAL A 11 -12.64 -5.06 47.39
C VAL A 11 -13.05 -4.09 46.28
N ALA A 12 -12.44 -2.91 46.24
CA ALA A 12 -12.56 -1.98 45.13
C ALA A 12 -11.74 -2.53 43.94
N GLY A 13 -12.43 -3.13 42.97
CA GLY A 13 -11.83 -3.59 41.72
C GLY A 13 -11.32 -2.41 40.89
N LEU A 14 -10.01 -2.32 40.72
CA LEU A 14 -9.38 -1.42 39.76
C LEU A 14 -9.77 -1.89 38.35
N ALA A 15 -10.67 -1.16 37.70
CA ALA A 15 -10.94 -1.32 36.28
C ALA A 15 -9.70 -0.85 35.50
N THR A 16 -8.87 -1.80 35.09
CA THR A 16 -7.80 -1.54 34.12
C THR A 16 -8.46 -1.28 32.78
N SER A 17 -8.49 -0.01 32.36
CA SER A 17 -8.88 0.41 31.02
C SER A 17 -7.94 -0.27 30.02
N SER A 18 -8.43 -1.33 29.40
CA SER A 18 -7.77 -1.99 28.29
C SER A 18 -7.70 -0.97 27.15
N ILE A 19 -6.50 -0.58 26.77
CA ILE A 19 -6.28 0.15 25.52
C ILE A 19 -6.67 -0.83 24.42
N SER A 20 -7.90 -0.73 23.90
CA SER A 20 -8.22 -1.33 22.61
C SER A 20 -7.41 -0.54 21.59
N TYR A 21 -6.48 -1.21 20.90
CA TYR A 21 -5.97 -0.66 19.66
C TYR A 21 -7.20 -0.44 18.78
N ALA A 22 -7.55 0.82 18.58
CA ALA A 22 -8.56 1.18 17.62
C ALA A 22 -8.08 0.65 16.26
N ASP A 23 -8.91 -0.11 15.57
CA ASP A 23 -8.68 -0.62 14.21
C ASP A 23 -8.69 0.55 13.22
N SER A 24 -7.75 1.48 13.37
CA SER A 24 -7.55 2.65 12.52
C SER A 24 -6.10 2.70 12.09
N ALA A 25 -5.85 2.99 10.82
CA ALA A 25 -4.53 3.13 10.23
C ALA A 25 -4.45 4.45 9.46
N GLU A 26 -3.35 5.18 9.65
CA GLU A 26 -2.96 6.22 8.71
C GLU A 26 -2.63 5.56 7.38
N SER A 27 -3.04 6.19 6.29
CA SER A 27 -3.03 5.59 4.96
C SER A 27 -2.88 6.66 3.89
N ARG A 28 -2.45 6.22 2.72
CA ARG A 28 -2.56 7.01 1.49
C ARG A 28 -3.80 6.57 0.75
N CYS A 29 -4.58 7.53 0.27
CA CYS A 29 -5.74 7.29 -0.57
C CYS A 29 -5.49 7.83 -1.98
N ASP A 30 -5.57 6.96 -2.97
CA ASP A 30 -5.55 7.33 -4.38
C ASP A 30 -7.00 7.28 -4.91
N ILE A 31 -7.47 8.40 -5.44
CA ILE A 31 -8.86 8.61 -5.83
C ILE A 31 -8.94 8.54 -7.35
N TYR A 32 -9.76 7.62 -7.86
CA TYR A 32 -10.01 7.42 -9.28
C TYR A 32 -11.46 7.79 -9.58
N LYS A 33 -11.73 8.48 -10.68
CA LYS A 33 -13.12 8.62 -11.14
C LYS A 33 -13.63 7.27 -11.63
N ALA A 34 -14.95 7.07 -11.58
CA ALA A 34 -15.54 5.86 -12.15
C ALA A 34 -15.14 5.69 -13.62
N GLY A 35 -14.47 4.57 -13.92
CA GLY A 35 -14.01 4.24 -15.27
C GLY A 35 -12.66 4.83 -15.66
N ASP A 36 -12.01 5.64 -14.82
CA ASP A 36 -10.66 6.15 -15.08
C ASP A 36 -9.59 5.16 -14.58
N ASP A 37 -8.54 5.00 -15.38
CA ASP A 37 -7.38 4.16 -15.04
C ASP A 37 -6.23 4.95 -14.37
N ASN A 38 -6.40 6.26 -14.19
CA ASN A 38 -5.42 7.13 -13.54
C ASN A 38 -6.02 7.77 -12.29
N ALA A 39 -5.23 7.88 -11.23
CA ALA A 39 -5.65 8.58 -10.03
C ALA A 39 -5.79 10.08 -10.32
N GLU A 40 -6.94 10.66 -9.97
CA GLU A 40 -7.17 12.11 -9.99
C GLU A 40 -6.41 12.79 -8.84
N LYS A 41 -6.33 12.12 -7.69
CA LYS A 41 -5.69 12.66 -6.48
C LYS A 41 -4.99 11.57 -5.69
N MET A 42 -3.85 11.92 -5.10
CA MET A 42 -3.16 11.16 -4.07
C MET A 42 -3.15 12.01 -2.79
N ILE A 43 -3.77 11.52 -1.73
CA ILE A 43 -4.00 12.28 -0.50
C ILE A 43 -3.81 11.43 0.75
N ALA A 44 -3.52 12.07 1.87
CA ALA A 44 -3.55 11.40 3.17
C ALA A 44 -4.99 11.02 3.53
N CYS A 45 -5.16 9.89 4.21
CA CYS A 45 -6.45 9.48 4.78
C CYS A 45 -6.25 8.59 6.01
N THR A 46 -7.27 8.50 6.84
CA THR A 46 -7.33 7.53 7.94
C THR A 46 -8.38 6.48 7.58
N PHE A 47 -7.95 5.22 7.49
CA PHE A 47 -8.84 4.07 7.36
C PHE A 47 -9.21 3.56 8.75
N SER A 48 -10.47 3.21 8.99
CA SER A 48 -10.86 2.50 10.20
C SER A 48 -11.92 1.44 9.93
N GLN A 49 -11.84 0.30 10.63
CA GLN A 49 -12.85 -0.76 10.57
C GLN A 49 -13.23 -1.26 11.96
N ARG A 50 -14.46 -1.03 12.42
CA ARG A 50 -14.92 -1.50 13.73
C ARG A 50 -16.26 -2.23 13.62
N SER A 51 -16.31 -3.45 14.14
CA SER A 51 -17.52 -4.28 14.15
C SER A 51 -18.16 -4.43 12.76
N GLY A 52 -17.32 -4.50 11.72
CA GLY A 52 -17.76 -4.60 10.33
C GLY A 52 -18.09 -3.28 9.64
N TYR A 53 -18.24 -2.16 10.37
CA TYR A 53 -18.39 -0.83 9.79
C TYR A 53 -17.03 -0.28 9.40
N ILE A 54 -16.97 0.45 8.28
CA ILE A 54 -15.74 1.07 7.80
C ILE A 54 -15.93 2.58 7.74
N THR A 55 -14.87 3.32 8.10
CA THR A 55 -14.78 4.75 7.89
C THR A 55 -13.50 5.07 7.14
N ILE A 56 -13.60 5.83 6.06
CA ILE A 56 -12.44 6.36 5.33
C ILE A 56 -12.52 7.88 5.43
N ASN A 57 -11.66 8.47 6.24
CA ASN A 57 -11.59 9.91 6.44
C ASN A 57 -10.49 10.49 5.56
N ARG A 58 -10.86 11.20 4.50
CA ARG A 58 -9.92 11.77 3.53
C ARG A 58 -9.50 13.17 3.94
N SER A 59 -8.23 13.51 3.72
CA SER A 59 -7.70 14.85 4.02
C SER A 59 -8.30 15.96 3.15
N ASP A 60 -8.99 15.65 2.05
CA ASP A 60 -9.77 16.61 1.26
C ASP A 60 -11.17 16.89 1.83
N GLY A 61 -11.48 16.38 3.03
CA GLY A 61 -12.70 16.65 3.78
C GLY A 61 -13.85 15.71 3.47
N VAL A 62 -13.68 14.77 2.53
CA VAL A 62 -14.68 13.73 2.23
C VAL A 62 -14.57 12.60 3.27
N VAL A 63 -15.71 12.18 3.81
CA VAL A 63 -15.80 11.05 4.74
C VAL A 63 -16.73 10.00 4.13
N HIS A 64 -16.23 8.77 4.03
CA HIS A 64 -17.02 7.62 3.62
C HIS A 64 -17.36 6.78 4.84
N GLU A 65 -18.65 6.66 5.15
CA GLU A 65 -19.15 5.80 6.22
C GLU A 65 -19.85 4.60 5.59
N LEU A 66 -19.27 3.41 5.77
CA LEU A 66 -19.70 2.20 5.11
C LEU A 66 -20.31 1.22 6.11
N SER A 67 -21.58 0.91 5.92
CA SER A 67 -22.30 -0.10 6.71
C SER A 67 -22.27 -1.45 5.99
N PRO A 68 -21.95 -2.56 6.67
CA PRO A 68 -21.92 -3.88 6.03
C PRO A 68 -23.33 -4.26 5.55
N LYS A 69 -23.42 -4.84 4.36
CA LYS A 69 -24.69 -5.27 3.78
C LYS A 69 -24.90 -6.77 3.98
N GLY A 70 -25.70 -7.11 4.99
CA GLY A 70 -26.00 -8.50 5.34
C GLY A 70 -24.74 -9.27 5.75
N ASP A 71 -24.69 -10.56 5.41
CA ASP A 71 -23.58 -11.45 5.78
C ASP A 71 -22.55 -11.64 4.66
N THR A 72 -22.75 -11.02 3.49
CA THR A 72 -21.81 -11.14 2.35
C THR A 72 -20.56 -10.30 2.60
N PRO A 73 -19.37 -10.89 2.71
CA PRO A 73 -18.14 -10.13 2.91
C PRO A 73 -17.86 -9.23 1.70
N GLY A 74 -17.50 -7.98 1.96
CA GLY A 74 -17.08 -7.04 0.92
C GLY A 74 -18.19 -6.19 0.30
N GLU A 75 -19.46 -6.42 0.67
CA GLU A 75 -20.58 -5.57 0.27
C GLU A 75 -20.93 -4.58 1.38
N PHE A 76 -21.04 -3.30 1.03
CA PHE A 76 -21.36 -2.22 1.94
C PHE A 76 -22.38 -1.25 1.33
N THR A 77 -23.01 -0.46 2.18
CA THR A 77 -23.75 0.74 1.76
C THR A 77 -23.09 1.98 2.35
N ASP A 78 -22.93 3.03 1.55
CA ASP A 78 -22.45 4.33 2.02
C ASP A 78 -23.54 5.10 2.79
N GLN A 79 -23.17 6.28 3.31
CA GLN A 79 -24.08 7.21 4.00
C GLN A 79 -25.30 7.66 3.17
N ASN A 80 -25.27 7.49 1.84
CA ASN A 80 -26.35 7.82 0.91
C ASN A 80 -27.14 6.58 0.45
N SER A 81 -26.90 5.41 1.06
CA SER A 81 -27.49 4.11 0.67
C SER A 81 -27.06 3.59 -0.70
N ASN A 82 -25.98 4.10 -1.27
CA ASN A 82 -25.38 3.54 -2.48
C ASN A 82 -24.58 2.29 -2.15
N MET A 83 -24.53 1.35 -3.09
CA MET A 83 -23.71 0.15 -2.97
C MET A 83 -22.22 0.49 -3.11
N VAL A 84 -21.39 -0.10 -2.25
CA VAL A 84 -19.93 -0.03 -2.30
C VAL A 84 -19.34 -1.43 -2.20
N TYR A 85 -18.40 -1.74 -3.08
CA TYR A 85 -17.71 -3.04 -3.08
C TYR A 85 -16.26 -2.89 -2.62
N ARG A 86 -15.85 -3.71 -1.67
CA ARG A 86 -14.45 -3.83 -1.25
C ARG A 86 -13.76 -4.96 -2.02
N GLN A 87 -12.64 -4.68 -2.65
CA GLN A 87 -11.78 -5.64 -3.35
C GLN A 87 -10.42 -5.75 -2.65
N SER A 88 -9.83 -6.94 -2.71
CA SER A 88 -8.52 -7.26 -2.11
C SER A 88 -7.41 -7.36 -3.15
N ASP A 89 -7.61 -6.77 -4.34
CA ASP A 89 -6.69 -6.92 -5.48
C ASP A 89 -5.32 -6.27 -5.24
N LEU A 90 -5.20 -5.42 -4.19
CA LEU A 90 -3.92 -4.86 -3.72
C LEU A 90 -3.14 -5.81 -2.79
N GLY A 91 -3.69 -6.98 -2.45
CA GLY A 91 -3.05 -7.95 -1.56
C GLY A 91 -2.78 -7.37 -0.17
N ASP A 92 -1.52 -7.44 0.25
CA ASP A 92 -1.05 -6.95 1.55
C ASP A 92 -0.78 -5.43 1.59
N GLN A 93 -0.86 -4.72 0.46
CA GLN A 93 -0.53 -3.30 0.39
C GLN A 93 -1.71 -2.39 0.70
N GLY A 94 -2.94 -2.90 0.60
CA GLY A 94 -4.10 -2.04 0.66
C GLY A 94 -5.43 -2.72 0.41
N LEU A 95 -6.46 -1.88 0.27
CA LEU A 95 -7.82 -2.26 -0.10
C LEU A 95 -8.36 -1.31 -1.16
N ILE A 96 -9.24 -1.82 -2.02
CA ILE A 96 -9.95 -0.99 -3.01
C ILE A 96 -11.41 -0.90 -2.62
N PHE A 97 -11.98 0.30 -2.63
CA PHE A 97 -13.40 0.55 -2.45
C PHE A 97 -13.98 1.15 -3.72
N ARG A 98 -14.94 0.44 -4.33
CA ARG A 98 -15.63 0.84 -5.56
C ARG A 98 -16.96 1.48 -5.21
N PHE A 99 -17.04 2.80 -5.34
CA PHE A 99 -18.27 3.59 -5.24
C PHE A 99 -18.90 3.74 -6.65
N PRO A 100 -20.14 4.24 -6.76
CA PRO A 100 -20.75 4.47 -8.07
C PRO A 100 -20.00 5.50 -8.93
N GLU A 101 -19.48 6.57 -8.32
CA GLU A 101 -18.90 7.71 -9.03
C GLU A 101 -17.36 7.78 -8.93
N GLU A 102 -16.75 7.01 -8.03
CA GLU A 102 -15.30 6.98 -7.80
C GLU A 102 -14.83 5.62 -7.29
N SER A 103 -13.53 5.40 -7.30
CA SER A 103 -12.87 4.34 -6.54
C SER A 103 -11.85 4.95 -5.60
N VAL A 104 -11.78 4.42 -4.38
CA VAL A 104 -10.79 4.80 -3.37
C VAL A 104 -9.87 3.63 -3.13
N TYR A 105 -8.61 3.79 -3.51
CA TYR A 105 -7.56 2.82 -3.26
C TYR A 105 -6.84 3.26 -1.98
N VAL A 106 -6.95 2.44 -0.93
CA VAL A 106 -6.37 2.71 0.38
C VAL A 106 -5.08 1.92 0.50
N TYR A 107 -3.94 2.60 0.57
CA TYR A 107 -2.62 2.02 0.72
C TYR A 107 -2.09 2.23 2.15
N TRP A 108 -1.47 1.19 2.70
CA TRP A 108 -0.88 1.24 4.04
C TRP A 108 0.46 1.99 4.09
N ASN A 109 1.18 2.05 2.96
CA ASN A 109 2.40 2.85 2.85
C ASN A 109 2.06 4.32 2.56
N THR A 110 2.62 5.22 3.36
CA THR A 110 2.36 6.67 3.29
C THR A 110 3.57 7.47 2.78
N ASP A 111 4.68 6.83 2.44
CA ASP A 111 5.94 7.52 2.10
C ASP A 111 5.79 8.42 0.87
N ALA A 112 4.96 8.00 -0.10
CA ALA A 112 4.65 8.79 -1.30
C ALA A 112 4.00 10.15 -0.99
N LEU A 113 3.42 10.33 0.20
CA LEU A 113 2.84 11.61 0.62
C LEU A 113 3.90 12.63 1.06
N ASN A 114 5.12 12.19 1.38
CA ASN A 114 6.18 13.02 1.94
C ASN A 114 7.51 12.85 1.18
N PRO A 115 7.57 13.15 -0.13
CA PRO A 115 8.82 13.06 -0.86
C PRO A 115 9.84 14.09 -0.31
N ASP A 116 11.05 13.63 -0.02
CA ASP A 116 12.16 14.52 0.32
C ASP A 116 12.65 15.21 -0.95
N ALA A 117 12.35 16.51 -1.06
CA ALA A 117 12.72 17.33 -2.21
C ALA A 117 14.23 17.43 -2.46
N ASN A 118 15.08 17.07 -1.49
CA ASN A 118 16.54 17.05 -1.66
C ASN A 118 17.08 15.66 -2.04
N ASN A 119 16.23 14.63 -2.05
CA ASN A 119 16.59 13.27 -2.43
C ASN A 119 15.85 12.88 -3.72
N ALA A 120 16.58 12.87 -4.84
CA ALA A 120 16.01 12.53 -6.14
C ALA A 120 15.42 11.11 -6.20
N THR A 121 15.87 10.20 -5.34
CA THR A 121 15.36 8.83 -5.26
C THR A 121 14.44 8.60 -4.07
N SER A 122 13.95 9.67 -3.43
CA SER A 122 12.98 9.57 -2.33
C SER A 122 11.79 8.68 -2.76
N PRO A 123 11.33 7.75 -1.91
CA PRO A 123 11.65 7.60 -0.49
C PRO A 123 12.92 6.78 -0.18
N PHE A 124 13.65 6.32 -1.18
CA PHE A 124 14.81 5.44 -0.98
C PHE A 124 16.08 6.22 -0.67
N SER A 125 16.88 5.70 0.27
CA SER A 125 18.18 6.26 0.66
C SER A 125 19.24 5.16 0.77
N THR A 126 20.52 5.51 0.68
CA THR A 126 21.62 4.55 0.89
C THR A 126 21.87 4.22 2.36
N ASP A 127 21.08 4.78 3.29
CA ASP A 127 21.12 4.35 4.69
C ASP A 127 20.43 2.98 4.86
N ASP A 128 19.43 2.69 3.99
CA ASP A 128 18.63 1.46 4.02
C ASP A 128 18.91 0.49 2.86
N TYR A 129 19.54 0.98 1.78
CA TYR A 129 19.78 0.23 0.54
C TYR A 129 21.25 0.32 0.10
N ASP A 130 21.75 -0.71 -0.59
CA ASP A 130 23.13 -0.71 -1.11
C ASP A 130 23.35 0.36 -2.19
N ALA A 131 22.29 0.68 -2.93
CA ALA A 131 22.25 1.77 -3.89
C ALA A 131 20.81 2.25 -4.09
N THR A 132 20.66 3.48 -4.57
CA THR A 132 19.37 3.99 -5.04
C THR A 132 19.50 4.49 -6.48
N THR A 133 18.40 4.46 -7.23
CA THR A 133 18.41 4.87 -8.63
C THR A 133 17.03 5.37 -9.08
N LEU A 134 17.01 6.00 -10.25
CA LEU A 134 15.80 6.32 -11.00
C LEU A 134 15.71 5.36 -12.18
N LEU A 135 14.87 4.33 -12.05
CA LEU A 135 14.60 3.40 -13.14
C LEU A 135 13.74 4.06 -14.21
N ARG A 136 14.00 3.76 -15.47
CA ARG A 136 13.06 4.15 -16.54
C ARG A 136 11.81 3.30 -16.38
N CYS A 137 10.66 3.95 -16.25
CA CYS A 137 9.37 3.27 -16.09
C CYS A 137 8.27 3.98 -16.88
N ARG A 138 7.19 3.25 -17.17
CA ARG A 138 5.97 3.78 -17.80
C ARG A 138 4.79 2.85 -17.58
N ALA A 139 3.58 3.35 -17.81
CA ALA A 139 2.43 2.46 -18.00
C ALA A 139 2.56 1.70 -19.34
N GLU A 140 2.04 0.48 -19.41
CA GLU A 140 2.01 -0.32 -20.63
C GLU A 140 1.17 0.39 -21.70
N GLY A 141 1.69 0.46 -22.92
CA GLY A 141 1.05 1.15 -24.03
C GLY A 141 1.33 2.66 -24.12
N GLN A 142 1.94 3.29 -23.11
CA GLN A 142 2.49 4.64 -23.26
C GLN A 142 3.80 4.60 -24.04
N GLU A 143 4.07 5.55 -24.92
CA GLU A 143 5.33 5.58 -25.68
C GLU A 143 6.50 6.08 -24.84
N ASP A 144 6.28 7.17 -24.09
CA ASP A 144 7.33 7.84 -23.33
C ASP A 144 7.63 7.17 -22.00
N PHE A 145 8.90 7.16 -21.63
CA PHE A 145 9.37 6.73 -20.31
C PHE A 145 9.49 7.92 -19.38
N GLY A 146 8.92 7.77 -18.18
CA GLY A 146 9.27 8.55 -17.01
C GLY A 146 10.38 7.89 -16.20
N THR A 147 10.48 8.30 -14.94
CA THR A 147 11.43 7.75 -13.98
C THR A 147 10.72 7.35 -12.69
N CYS A 148 11.03 6.16 -12.19
CA CYS A 148 10.54 5.62 -10.93
C CYS A 148 11.70 5.47 -9.95
N PRO A 149 11.62 6.05 -8.75
CA PRO A 149 12.68 5.86 -7.77
C PRO A 149 12.68 4.41 -7.29
N ALA A 150 13.88 3.91 -7.00
CA ALA A 150 14.10 2.55 -6.54
C ALA A 150 15.28 2.45 -5.57
N GLY A 151 15.14 1.57 -4.58
CA GLY A 151 16.20 1.11 -3.69
C GLY A 151 16.65 -0.30 -4.09
N ILE A 152 17.95 -0.56 -4.06
CA ILE A 152 18.56 -1.82 -4.50
C ILE A 152 19.24 -2.48 -3.30
N LEU A 153 18.85 -3.72 -3.01
CA LEU A 153 19.55 -4.64 -2.10
C LEU A 153 20.19 -5.72 -2.96
N ARG A 154 21.52 -5.72 -3.04
CA ARG A 154 22.29 -6.71 -3.78
C ARG A 154 22.54 -7.93 -2.90
N MET A 155 22.56 -9.07 -3.55
CA MET A 155 22.79 -10.37 -2.93
C MET A 155 23.96 -11.05 -3.61
N GLU A 156 24.44 -12.14 -3.01
CA GLU A 156 25.45 -13.00 -3.64
C GLU A 156 24.93 -13.59 -4.96
N ASP A 157 25.87 -14.03 -5.80
CA ASP A 157 25.60 -14.68 -7.09
C ASP A 157 24.83 -13.83 -8.11
N ASN A 158 25.12 -12.51 -8.16
CA ASN A 158 24.51 -11.57 -9.10
C ASN A 158 22.97 -11.53 -9.00
N GLN A 159 22.46 -11.53 -7.77
CA GLN A 159 21.04 -11.42 -7.48
C GLN A 159 20.75 -10.09 -6.79
N ALA A 160 19.52 -9.60 -6.90
CA ALA A 160 19.12 -8.38 -6.21
C ALA A 160 17.61 -8.32 -5.95
N SER A 161 17.24 -7.71 -4.83
CA SER A 161 15.89 -7.24 -4.56
C SER A 161 15.84 -5.74 -4.81
N ILE A 162 15.03 -5.32 -5.77
CA ILE A 162 14.86 -3.91 -6.12
C ILE A 162 13.47 -3.49 -5.67
N VAL A 163 13.42 -2.63 -4.65
CA VAL A 163 12.18 -2.00 -4.20
C VAL A 163 11.94 -0.78 -5.07
N VAL A 164 10.84 -0.78 -5.81
CA VAL A 164 10.47 0.30 -6.72
C VAL A 164 9.26 1.04 -6.17
N GLN A 165 9.21 2.36 -6.38
CA GLN A 165 7.96 3.10 -6.29
C GLN A 165 7.38 3.25 -7.69
N SER A 166 6.18 2.71 -7.91
CA SER A 166 5.48 2.78 -9.18
C SER A 166 5.09 4.21 -9.56
N PRO A 167 4.68 4.47 -10.81
CA PRO A 167 4.12 5.77 -11.19
C PRO A 167 2.90 6.17 -10.35
N ALA A 168 2.12 5.19 -9.86
CA ALA A 168 1.01 5.41 -8.94
C ALA A 168 1.46 5.57 -7.47
N GLY A 169 2.76 5.61 -7.22
CA GLY A 169 3.35 5.74 -5.87
C GLY A 169 3.37 4.44 -5.06
N GLU A 170 2.88 3.32 -5.60
CA GLU A 170 2.91 2.03 -4.89
C GLU A 170 4.35 1.55 -4.69
N GLN A 171 4.70 1.07 -3.50
CA GLN A 171 6.00 0.42 -3.29
C GLN A 171 5.89 -1.09 -3.37
N PHE A 172 6.78 -1.72 -4.14
CA PHE A 172 6.88 -3.16 -4.21
C PHE A 172 8.27 -3.64 -4.61
N THR A 173 8.55 -4.92 -4.35
CA THR A 173 9.85 -5.51 -4.65
C THR A 173 9.79 -6.32 -5.93
N ILE A 174 10.74 -6.08 -6.83
CA ILE A 174 11.09 -6.95 -7.96
C ILE A 174 12.35 -7.71 -7.55
N ASN A 175 12.28 -9.04 -7.52
CA ASN A 175 13.43 -9.88 -7.19
C ASN A 175 14.02 -10.46 -8.48
N PHE A 176 15.30 -10.21 -8.67
CA PHE A 176 16.12 -10.78 -9.72
C PHE A 176 16.92 -11.92 -9.11
N MET A 177 16.46 -13.15 -9.37
CA MET A 177 17.13 -14.38 -8.96
C MET A 177 17.96 -14.91 -10.12
N SER A 178 18.84 -15.88 -9.84
CA SER A 178 19.76 -16.42 -10.84
C SER A 178 19.08 -17.05 -12.06
N ASP A 179 17.87 -17.57 -11.90
CA ASP A 179 17.12 -18.28 -12.94
C ASP A 179 15.71 -17.73 -13.22
N TYR A 180 15.22 -16.76 -12.44
CA TYR A 180 13.93 -16.11 -12.69
C TYR A 180 13.81 -14.70 -12.09
N VAL A 181 12.81 -13.96 -12.56
CA VAL A 181 12.41 -12.66 -12.00
C VAL A 181 10.98 -12.80 -11.47
N ASN A 182 10.72 -12.29 -10.26
CA ASN A 182 9.37 -12.21 -9.70
C ASN A 182 9.11 -10.85 -9.02
N ALA A 183 7.88 -10.62 -8.57
CA ALA A 183 7.52 -9.44 -7.79
C ALA A 183 6.51 -9.76 -6.70
N THR A 184 6.53 -8.99 -5.62
CA THR A 184 5.63 -9.17 -4.47
C THR A 184 4.17 -8.97 -4.90
N ASN A 185 3.37 -10.04 -4.78
CA ASN A 185 1.92 -10.06 -5.05
C ASN A 185 1.50 -9.58 -6.45
N ARG A 186 2.35 -9.79 -7.46
CA ARG A 186 2.11 -9.33 -8.84
C ARG A 186 2.57 -10.36 -9.88
N GLU A 187 1.92 -10.37 -11.03
CA GLU A 187 2.39 -11.10 -12.21
C GLU A 187 3.58 -10.38 -12.83
N VAL A 188 4.58 -11.15 -13.27
CA VAL A 188 5.79 -10.63 -13.90
C VAL A 188 6.05 -11.32 -15.23
N LYS A 189 6.35 -10.53 -16.25
CA LYS A 189 7.03 -10.96 -17.47
C LYS A 189 8.34 -10.19 -17.57
N ALA A 190 9.46 -10.88 -17.70
CA ALA A 190 10.77 -10.25 -17.78
C ALA A 190 11.54 -10.83 -18.97
N ASP A 191 12.18 -9.95 -19.72
CA ASP A 191 13.06 -10.31 -20.83
C ASP A 191 14.36 -9.49 -20.75
N LEU A 192 15.49 -10.13 -21.01
CA LEU A 192 16.81 -9.51 -20.97
C LEU A 192 17.31 -9.31 -22.40
N GLU A 193 17.42 -8.06 -22.82
CA GLU A 193 18.03 -7.68 -24.09
C GLU A 193 19.33 -6.91 -23.84
N GLY A 194 20.46 -7.49 -24.25
CA GLY A 194 21.77 -6.90 -24.00
C GLY A 194 22.08 -6.84 -22.50
N ASP A 195 22.19 -5.64 -21.96
CA ASP A 195 22.48 -5.36 -20.55
C ASP A 195 21.26 -4.82 -19.77
N THR A 196 20.06 -4.88 -20.35
CA THR A 196 18.86 -4.26 -19.76
C THR A 196 17.71 -5.25 -19.69
N TRP A 197 17.22 -5.48 -18.49
CA TRP A 197 15.96 -6.18 -18.27
C TRP A 197 14.79 -5.27 -18.60
N THR A 198 13.85 -5.75 -19.39
CA THR A 198 12.51 -5.18 -19.53
C THR A 198 11.55 -6.01 -18.69
N VAL A 199 11.04 -5.43 -17.62
CA VAL A 199 10.12 -6.09 -16.67
C VAL A 199 8.73 -5.48 -16.80
N VAL A 200 7.76 -6.31 -17.18
CA VAL A 200 6.34 -5.96 -17.26
C VAL A 200 5.63 -6.52 -16.03
N ILE A 201 4.99 -5.63 -15.27
CA ILE A 201 4.28 -5.92 -14.03
C ILE A 201 2.77 -5.86 -14.31
N ASN A 202 2.05 -6.94 -13.98
CA ASN A 202 0.60 -7.10 -14.13
C ASN A 202 0.03 -6.80 -15.54
N GLY A 203 0.88 -6.75 -16.58
CA GLY A 203 0.47 -6.25 -17.90
C GLY A 203 -0.08 -4.82 -17.84
N LYS A 204 0.57 -3.97 -17.03
CA LYS A 204 0.17 -2.57 -16.84
C LYS A 204 1.32 -1.60 -16.70
N GLU A 205 2.48 -2.05 -16.23
CA GLU A 205 3.63 -1.19 -16.00
C GLU A 205 4.88 -1.85 -16.56
N VAL A 206 5.78 -1.04 -17.12
CA VAL A 206 7.04 -1.49 -17.71
C VAL A 206 8.19 -0.78 -17.00
N TYR A 207 9.19 -1.55 -16.58
CA TYR A 207 10.42 -1.07 -15.94
C TYR A 207 11.62 -1.55 -16.73
N GLN A 208 12.58 -0.65 -16.98
CA GLN A 208 13.88 -1.01 -17.54
C GLN A 208 14.93 -1.01 -16.42
N VAL A 209 15.50 -2.18 -16.17
CA VAL A 209 16.48 -2.41 -15.09
C VAL A 209 17.82 -2.79 -15.71
N PRO A 210 18.84 -1.92 -15.63
CA PRO A 210 20.19 -2.25 -16.10
C PRO A 210 20.79 -3.38 -15.27
N LEU A 211 21.56 -4.27 -15.90
CA LEU A 211 22.23 -5.39 -15.24
C LEU A 211 23.19 -4.91 -14.13
N ALA A 212 23.83 -3.75 -14.30
CA ALA A 212 24.66 -3.12 -13.28
C ALA A 212 23.90 -2.74 -11.98
N ALA A 213 22.57 -2.59 -12.05
CA ALA A 213 21.76 -2.44 -10.84
C ALA A 213 21.83 -3.70 -9.98
N ILE A 214 21.88 -4.87 -10.61
CA ILE A 214 21.88 -6.19 -9.98
C ILE A 214 23.31 -6.58 -9.57
N GLU A 215 24.26 -6.52 -10.50
CA GLU A 215 25.63 -7.03 -10.32
C GLU A 215 26.53 -6.11 -9.51
N GLY A 216 26.20 -4.81 -9.43
CA GLY A 216 27.13 -3.79 -8.97
C GLY A 216 28.01 -3.27 -10.10
N GLY A 217 28.61 -2.10 -9.88
CA GLY A 217 29.57 -1.46 -10.79
C GLY A 217 31.01 -1.76 -10.43
#